data_AF-A0A2V8FLL7-F1
#
_entry.id   AF-A0A2V8FLL7-F1
#
_cell.length_a   1.000
_cell.length_b   1.000
_cell.length_c   1.000
_cell.angle_alpha   90.00
_cell.angle_beta   90.00
_cell.angle_gamma   90.00
#
_symmetry.space_group_name_H-M   'P 1'
#
loop_
_entity.id
_entity.type
_entity.pdbx_description
1 polymer ?
#
loop_
_entity_poly.entity_id
_entity_poly.type
_entity_poly.pdbx_seq_one_letter_code
_entity_poly.pdbx_strand_id
1 'polypeptide(L)'
;PAGPQFKNFDAFMQQRPKGSPFCFWFGSNDPHRPYELGTGAQSGLKPEGVQVPPFLPDTLEVRNDLLDYYFEVQRFDRDLGHIIEVLERAGELDNTILIVTSDNGMPFPRAKANVYDGGMRVPLAIRWRGVARAGVVIDAFV
;
A
#
# COMPACT_ATOMS: atom_id res chain seq x y z
N PRO A 1 -8.45 -8.48 -11.13
CA PRO A 1 -9.71 -7.71 -10.99
C PRO A 1 -10.57 -7.85 -12.25
N ALA A 2 -11.90 -7.98 -12.09
CA ALA A 2 -12.84 -7.98 -13.21
C ALA A 2 -13.10 -6.55 -13.69
N GLY A 3 -13.31 -6.38 -15.01
CA GLY A 3 -13.59 -5.08 -15.64
C GLY A 3 -12.54 -4.65 -16.66
N PRO A 4 -12.74 -3.49 -17.31
CA PRO A 4 -11.79 -2.94 -18.26
C PRO A 4 -10.45 -2.63 -17.58
N GLN A 5 -9.35 -2.88 -18.29
CA GLN A 5 -8.02 -2.53 -17.82
C GLN A 5 -7.62 -1.16 -18.35
N PHE A 6 -6.95 -0.38 -17.51
CA PHE A 6 -6.40 0.92 -17.85
C PHE A 6 -4.91 0.92 -17.55
N LYS A 7 -4.14 1.69 -18.34
CA LYS A 7 -2.70 1.83 -18.15
C LYS A 7 -2.34 2.35 -16.75
N ASN A 8 -3.12 3.32 -16.25
CA ASN A 8 -2.98 3.93 -14.94
C ASN A 8 -4.29 4.65 -14.56
N PHE A 9 -4.32 5.25 -13.38
CA PHE A 9 -5.48 5.96 -12.87
C PHE A 9 -5.81 7.23 -13.69
N ASP A 10 -4.83 7.94 -14.22
CA ASP A 10 -5.05 9.11 -15.08
C ASP A 10 -5.80 8.76 -16.35
N ALA A 11 -5.36 7.68 -17.04
CA ALA A 11 -6.01 7.21 -18.25
C ALA A 11 -7.46 6.80 -18.00
N PHE A 12 -7.72 6.18 -16.84
CA PHE A 12 -9.07 5.88 -16.39
C PHE A 12 -9.91 7.14 -16.21
N MET A 13 -9.41 8.13 -15.46
CA MET A 13 -10.13 9.38 -15.18
C MET A 13 -10.42 10.19 -16.46
N GLN A 14 -9.54 10.13 -17.46
CA GLN A 14 -9.74 10.78 -18.76
C GLN A 14 -10.79 10.10 -19.63
N GLN A 15 -10.89 8.76 -19.57
CA GLN A 15 -11.82 7.98 -20.39
C GLN A 15 -13.20 7.82 -19.75
N ARG A 16 -13.30 8.06 -18.44
CA ARG A 16 -14.55 7.97 -17.69
C ARG A 16 -15.58 8.97 -18.24
N PRO A 17 -16.84 8.55 -18.46
CA PRO A 17 -17.92 9.50 -18.71
C PRO A 17 -18.05 10.54 -17.59
N LYS A 18 -18.28 11.80 -17.96
CA LYS A 18 -18.46 12.87 -16.97
C LYS A 18 -19.73 12.61 -16.15
N GLY A 19 -19.62 12.80 -14.82
CA GLY A 19 -20.73 12.62 -13.89
C GLY A 19 -21.14 11.18 -13.59
N SER A 20 -20.54 10.16 -14.22
CA SER A 20 -20.85 8.77 -13.88
C SER A 20 -20.12 8.32 -12.61
N PRO A 21 -20.76 7.53 -11.72
CA PRO A 21 -20.09 6.91 -10.59
C PRO A 21 -19.03 5.92 -11.09
N PHE A 22 -18.07 5.61 -10.23
CA PHE A 22 -16.99 4.70 -10.59
C PHE A 22 -16.50 3.84 -9.44
N CYS A 23 -15.87 2.73 -9.81
CA CYS A 23 -15.05 1.91 -8.93
C CYS A 23 -13.74 1.63 -9.66
N PHE A 24 -12.60 1.92 -9.02
CA PHE A 24 -11.28 1.65 -9.56
C PHE A 24 -10.48 0.82 -8.57
N TRP A 25 -10.00 -0.33 -9.01
CA TRP A 25 -9.15 -1.21 -8.20
C TRP A 25 -7.69 -1.02 -8.59
N PHE A 26 -6.94 -0.28 -7.77
CA PHE A 26 -5.49 -0.16 -7.93
C PHE A 26 -4.79 -1.38 -7.30
N GLY A 27 -4.56 -2.41 -8.12
CA GLY A 27 -3.81 -3.60 -7.72
C GLY A 27 -2.32 -3.41 -7.92
N SER A 28 -1.64 -2.75 -6.97
CA SER A 28 -0.18 -2.59 -7.03
C SER A 28 0.53 -3.95 -6.99
N ASN A 29 1.67 -4.02 -7.68
CA ASN A 29 2.61 -5.13 -7.50
C ASN A 29 3.54 -4.89 -6.29
N ASP A 30 3.73 -3.65 -5.86
CA ASP A 30 4.58 -3.34 -4.71
C ASP A 30 3.81 -3.64 -3.41
N PRO A 31 4.43 -4.22 -2.36
CA PRO A 31 5.85 -4.60 -2.24
C PRO A 31 6.12 -6.11 -2.44
N HIS A 32 5.65 -6.69 -3.55
CA HIS A 32 5.89 -8.11 -3.88
C HIS A 32 7.36 -8.36 -4.29
N ARG A 33 7.90 -9.53 -3.92
CA ARG A 33 9.24 -9.99 -4.33
C ARG A 33 9.28 -10.43 -5.81
N PRO A 34 10.45 -10.51 -6.47
CA PRO A 34 11.79 -10.21 -5.96
C PRO A 34 12.04 -8.71 -5.80
N TYR A 35 12.93 -8.35 -4.88
CA TYR A 35 13.45 -6.99 -4.76
C TYR A 35 14.77 -6.87 -5.51
N GLU A 36 15.04 -5.69 -6.05
CA GLU A 36 16.39 -5.35 -6.48
C GLU A 36 17.24 -5.09 -5.23
N LEU A 37 18.31 -5.90 -5.10
CA LEU A 37 19.15 -5.93 -3.90
C LEU A 37 19.82 -4.57 -3.66
N GLY A 38 19.61 -4.02 -2.47
CA GLY A 38 20.24 -2.77 -2.02
C GLY A 38 19.51 -1.49 -2.44
N THR A 39 18.35 -1.58 -3.09
CA THR A 39 17.51 -0.42 -3.41
C THR A 39 17.10 0.38 -2.18
N GLY A 40 16.88 -0.30 -1.05
CA GLY A 40 16.60 0.33 0.22
C GLY A 40 17.75 1.25 0.65
N ALA A 41 18.99 0.75 0.65
CA ALA A 41 20.16 1.55 0.99
C ALA A 41 20.41 2.68 -0.02
N GLN A 42 20.23 2.40 -1.32
CA GLN A 42 20.41 3.40 -2.39
C GLN A 42 19.40 4.54 -2.31
N SER A 43 18.19 4.28 -1.80
CA SER A 43 17.17 5.32 -1.57
C SER A 43 17.44 6.19 -0.33
N GLY A 44 18.52 5.91 0.40
CA GLY A 44 18.95 6.65 1.59
C GLY A 44 18.40 6.10 2.91
N LEU A 45 17.66 4.99 2.88
CA LEU A 45 17.27 4.28 4.08
C LEU A 45 18.50 3.63 4.73
N LYS A 46 18.46 3.48 6.06
CA LYS A 46 19.60 3.05 6.86
C LYS A 46 19.26 1.82 7.70
N PRO A 47 20.11 0.78 7.74
CA PRO A 47 19.83 -0.46 8.47
C PRO A 47 19.55 -0.24 9.96
N GLU A 48 20.12 0.80 10.55
CA GLU A 48 19.95 1.16 11.96
C GLU A 48 18.52 1.62 12.28
N GLY A 49 17.79 2.12 11.27
CA GLY A 49 16.39 2.53 11.40
C GLY A 49 15.39 1.39 11.22
N VAL A 50 15.84 0.19 10.86
CA VAL A 50 14.97 -0.96 10.61
C VAL A 50 14.50 -1.57 11.93
N GLN A 51 13.19 -1.74 12.06
CA GLN A 51 12.59 -2.55 13.11
C GLN A 51 12.49 -4.00 12.62
N VAL A 52 13.40 -4.85 13.11
CA VAL A 52 13.39 -6.29 12.79
C VAL A 52 12.29 -6.98 13.61
N PRO A 53 11.30 -7.64 12.97
CA PRO A 53 10.31 -8.43 13.70
C PRO A 53 10.99 -9.49 14.59
N PRO A 54 10.54 -9.72 15.84
CA PRO A 54 11.21 -10.63 16.78
C PRO A 54 11.33 -12.10 16.32
N PHE A 55 10.59 -12.49 15.28
CA PHE A 55 10.65 -13.82 14.68
C PHE A 55 11.65 -13.96 13.53
N LEU A 56 12.38 -12.88 13.19
CA LEU A 56 13.46 -12.89 12.22
C LEU A 56 14.82 -12.73 12.93
N PRO A 57 15.91 -13.30 12.37
CA PRO A 57 17.26 -13.01 12.85
C PRO A 57 17.60 -11.53 12.69
N ASP A 58 18.10 -10.90 13.75
CA ASP A 58 18.58 -9.51 13.69
C ASP A 58 20.04 -9.48 13.18
N THR A 59 20.19 -9.62 11.86
CA THR A 59 21.48 -9.53 11.18
C THR A 59 21.46 -8.43 10.12
N LEU A 60 22.64 -8.00 9.67
CA LEU A 60 22.75 -6.97 8.64
C LEU A 60 22.07 -7.40 7.32
N GLU A 61 22.14 -8.68 6.98
CA GLU A 61 21.50 -9.26 5.79
C GLU A 61 19.98 -9.14 5.87
N VAL A 62 19.37 -9.50 7.00
CA VAL A 62 17.92 -9.39 7.20
C VAL A 62 17.49 -7.93 7.25
N ARG A 63 18.28 -7.05 7.89
CA ARG A 63 18.01 -5.61 7.90
C ARG A 63 18.02 -5.03 6.48
N ASN A 64 18.99 -5.38 5.64
CA ASN A 64 19.05 -4.92 4.26
C ASN A 64 17.88 -5.45 3.42
N ASP A 65 17.47 -6.70 3.62
CA ASP A 65 16.28 -7.25 2.93
C ASP A 65 14.99 -6.53 3.36
N LEU A 66 14.87 -6.16 4.64
CA LEU A 66 13.77 -5.31 5.13
C LEU A 66 13.85 -3.88 4.57
N LEU A 67 15.05 -3.34 4.33
CA LEU A 67 15.20 -2.03 3.69
C LEU A 67 14.70 -2.04 2.25
N ASP A 68 15.02 -3.08 1.48
CA ASP A 68 14.54 -3.22 0.11
C ASP A 68 13.00 -3.34 0.10
N TYR A 69 12.44 -4.09 1.04
CA TYR A 69 10.98 -4.13 1.26
C TYR A 69 10.40 -2.74 1.59
N TYR A 70 11.01 -1.96 2.48
CA TYR A 70 10.54 -0.61 2.83
C TYR A 70 10.59 0.34 1.64
N PHE A 71 11.58 0.21 0.77
CA PHE A 71 11.65 1.02 -0.45
C PHE A 71 10.48 0.73 -1.39
N GLU A 72 10.10 -0.54 -1.57
CA GLU A 72 8.92 -0.90 -2.35
C GLU A 72 7.61 -0.40 -1.69
N VAL A 73 7.52 -0.41 -0.36
CA VAL A 73 6.40 0.23 0.37
C VAL A 73 6.35 1.73 0.08
N GLN A 74 7.50 2.43 0.05
CA GLN A 74 7.56 3.85 -0.32
C GLN A 74 7.17 4.11 -1.78
N ARG A 75 7.41 3.16 -2.70
CA ARG A 75 6.93 3.25 -4.08
C ARG A 75 5.41 3.18 -4.14
N PHE A 76 4.81 2.22 -3.45
CA PHE A 76 3.35 2.15 -3.30
C PHE A 76 2.76 3.43 -2.70
N ASP A 77 3.39 3.98 -1.65
CA ASP A 77 2.97 5.22 -1.02
C ASP A 77 2.95 6.40 -2.00
N ARG A 78 3.97 6.52 -2.86
CA ARG A 78 4.01 7.55 -3.92
C ARG A 78 2.89 7.36 -4.94
N ASP A 79 2.60 6.13 -5.36
CA ASP A 79 1.52 5.85 -6.29
C ASP A 79 0.15 6.20 -5.70
N LEU A 80 -0.06 5.87 -4.41
CA LEU A 80 -1.27 6.26 -3.68
C LEU A 80 -1.39 7.79 -3.58
N GLY A 81 -0.29 8.48 -3.27
CA GLY A 81 -0.22 9.94 -3.26
C GLY A 81 -0.64 10.54 -4.61
N HIS A 82 -0.12 10.03 -5.72
CA HIS A 82 -0.49 10.46 -7.06
C HIS A 82 -1.99 10.22 -7.37
N ILE A 83 -2.56 9.09 -6.96
CA ILE A 83 -4.01 8.82 -7.11
C ILE A 83 -4.84 9.88 -6.36
N ILE A 84 -4.43 10.22 -5.13
CA ILE A 84 -5.08 11.26 -4.33
C ILE A 84 -4.98 12.62 -5.03
N GLU A 85 -3.79 13.00 -5.50
CA GLU A 85 -3.58 14.26 -6.24
C GLU A 85 -4.44 14.35 -7.51
N VAL A 86 -4.60 13.25 -8.25
CA VAL A 86 -5.48 13.20 -9.42
C VAL A 86 -6.94 13.43 -9.03
N LEU A 87 -7.41 12.80 -7.94
CA LEU A 87 -8.76 13.03 -7.42
C LEU A 87 -8.98 14.47 -6.95
N GLU A 88 -8.00 15.07 -6.28
CA GLU A 88 -8.05 16.46 -5.81
C GLU A 88 -8.14 17.43 -6.99
N ARG A 89 -7.27 17.29 -7.99
CA ARG A 89 -7.28 18.13 -9.20
C ARG A 89 -8.59 17.99 -9.99
N ALA A 90 -9.20 16.81 -9.97
CA ALA A 90 -10.50 16.57 -10.60
C ALA A 90 -11.69 17.09 -9.78
N GLY A 91 -11.49 17.51 -8.53
CA GLY A 91 -12.58 17.89 -7.61
C GLY A 91 -13.41 16.69 -7.13
N GLU A 92 -12.88 15.48 -7.24
CA GLU A 92 -13.61 14.21 -6.97
C GLU A 92 -13.23 13.59 -5.63
N LEU A 93 -12.17 14.06 -4.96
CA LEU A 93 -11.68 13.44 -3.73
C LEU A 93 -12.75 13.38 -2.63
N ASP A 94 -13.52 14.44 -2.44
CA ASP A 94 -14.57 14.49 -1.41
C ASP A 94 -15.80 13.63 -1.73
N ASN A 95 -15.99 13.29 -3.01
CA ASN A 95 -17.06 12.41 -3.47
C ASN A 95 -16.59 10.94 -3.62
N THR A 96 -15.34 10.65 -3.25
CA THR A 96 -14.73 9.33 -3.41
C THR A 96 -14.48 8.69 -2.05
N ILE A 97 -14.88 7.42 -1.90
CA ILE A 97 -14.44 6.58 -0.79
C ILE A 97 -13.10 5.96 -1.18
N LEU A 98 -12.05 6.21 -0.41
CA LEU A 98 -10.76 5.57 -0.60
C LEU A 98 -10.57 4.49 0.45
N ILE A 99 -10.23 3.28 -0.02
CA ILE A 99 -9.93 2.13 0.82
C ILE A 99 -8.53 1.65 0.45
N VAL A 100 -7.65 1.55 1.44
CA VAL A 100 -6.28 1.06 1.29
C VAL A 100 -6.13 -0.15 2.20
N THR A 101 -5.70 -1.26 1.63
CA THR A 101 -5.51 -2.52 2.35
C THR A 101 -4.45 -3.38 1.67
N SER A 102 -4.14 -4.53 2.27
CA SER A 102 -3.27 -5.56 1.72
C SER A 102 -3.99 -6.91 1.66
N ASP A 103 -3.56 -7.79 0.77
CA ASP A 103 -4.11 -9.14 0.60
C ASP A 103 -3.60 -10.13 1.65
N ASN A 104 -2.35 -9.99 2.09
CA ASN A 104 -1.70 -10.79 3.13
C ASN A 104 -0.51 -10.03 3.73
N GLY A 105 0.06 -10.58 4.80
CA GLY A 105 1.28 -10.04 5.42
C GLY A 105 2.52 -10.06 4.51
N MET A 106 3.59 -9.45 5.01
CA MET A 106 4.87 -9.27 4.31
C MET A 106 5.49 -10.61 3.85
N PRO A 107 6.24 -10.66 2.74
CA PRO A 107 6.81 -11.90 2.20
C PRO A 107 8.09 -12.33 2.94
N PHE A 108 7.95 -12.62 4.23
CA PHE A 108 9.02 -13.04 5.15
C PHE A 108 8.61 -14.30 5.93
N PRO A 109 9.56 -15.05 6.52
CA PRO A 109 9.26 -16.21 7.36
C PRO A 109 8.24 -15.90 8.47
N ARG A 110 7.33 -16.84 8.72
CA ARG A 110 6.17 -16.72 9.65
C ARG A 110 5.16 -15.61 9.32
N ALA A 111 5.31 -14.91 8.18
CA ALA A 111 4.37 -13.93 7.68
C ALA A 111 3.53 -14.51 6.52
N LYS A 112 3.67 -14.02 5.28
CA LYS A 112 2.92 -14.52 4.10
C LYS A 112 2.83 -16.05 4.08
N ALA A 113 1.65 -16.56 3.70
CA ALA A 113 1.30 -17.99 3.70
C ALA A 113 1.17 -18.66 5.09
N ASN A 114 1.11 -17.89 6.17
CA ASN A 114 0.85 -18.40 7.52
C ASN A 114 -0.37 -17.73 8.16
N VAL A 115 -1.06 -18.42 9.07
CA VAL A 115 -2.20 -17.91 9.84
C VAL A 115 -1.81 -17.18 11.13
N TYR A 116 -0.53 -16.82 11.28
CA TYR A 116 -0.06 -15.99 12.38
C TYR A 116 -0.35 -14.51 12.10
N ASP A 117 -0.26 -13.67 13.13
CA ASP A 117 -0.44 -12.21 13.00
C ASP A 117 0.40 -11.61 11.88
N GLY A 118 1.65 -12.03 11.73
CA GLY A 118 2.53 -11.54 10.66
C GLY A 118 2.03 -11.85 9.24
N GLY A 119 1.15 -12.84 9.06
CA GLY A 119 0.58 -13.23 7.77
C GLY A 119 -0.84 -12.76 7.52
N MET A 120 -1.62 -12.52 8.59
CA MET A 120 -3.07 -12.24 8.50
C MET A 120 -3.47 -10.84 9.00
N ARG A 121 -2.65 -10.18 9.84
CA ARG A 121 -2.94 -8.83 10.33
C ARG A 121 -2.50 -7.79 9.29
N VAL A 122 -3.41 -7.47 8.38
CA VAL A 122 -3.17 -6.50 7.29
C VAL A 122 -3.60 -5.08 7.66
N PRO A 123 -2.99 -4.03 7.09
CA PRO A 123 -3.46 -2.67 7.27
C PRO A 123 -4.84 -2.47 6.63
N LEU A 124 -5.69 -1.64 7.23
CA LEU A 124 -6.94 -1.18 6.63
C LEU A 124 -7.12 0.31 6.97
N ALA A 125 -7.11 1.16 5.95
CA ALA A 125 -7.40 2.58 6.07
C ALA A 125 -8.56 2.95 5.15
N ILE A 126 -9.54 3.69 5.67
CA ILE A 126 -10.73 4.11 4.93
C ILE A 126 -10.92 5.62 5.09
N ARG A 127 -10.95 6.33 3.97
CA ARG A 127 -11.39 7.74 3.91
C ARG A 127 -12.78 7.79 3.30
N TRP A 128 -13.75 8.22 4.10
CA TRP A 128 -15.13 8.42 3.66
C TRP A 128 -15.66 9.76 4.17
N ARG A 129 -15.54 10.80 3.34
CA ARG A 129 -16.00 12.14 3.69
C ARG A 129 -17.50 12.14 3.98
N GLY A 130 -17.90 12.81 5.07
CA GLY A 130 -19.30 12.90 5.51
C GLY A 130 -19.80 11.71 6.35
N VAL A 131 -19.05 10.60 6.42
CA VAL A 131 -19.43 9.40 7.20
C VAL A 131 -18.40 9.09 8.28
N ALA A 132 -17.12 8.95 7.90
CA ALA A 132 -16.06 8.66 8.85
C ALA A 132 -15.45 9.95 9.42
N ARG A 133 -15.24 9.99 10.74
CA ARG A 133 -14.46 11.05 11.39
C ARG A 133 -12.98 10.83 11.11
N ALA A 134 -12.27 11.90 10.72
CA ALA A 134 -10.83 11.83 10.47
C ALA A 134 -10.05 11.51 11.76
N GLY A 135 -8.95 10.76 11.62
CA GLY A 135 -8.03 10.44 12.72
C GLY A 135 -8.56 9.43 13.74
N VAL A 136 -9.70 8.79 13.48
CA VAL A 136 -10.21 7.73 14.35
C VAL A 136 -9.45 6.44 14.10
N VAL A 137 -8.95 5.83 15.18
CA VAL A 137 -8.39 4.47 15.20
C VAL A 137 -9.46 3.54 15.77
N ILE A 138 -9.66 2.39 15.11
CA ILE A 138 -10.59 1.35 15.53
C ILE A 138 -9.76 0.11 15.86
N ASP A 139 -9.75 -0.28 17.13
CA ASP A 139 -9.05 -1.49 17.62
C ASP A 139 -9.92 -2.75 17.61
N ALA A 140 -11.18 -2.63 17.15
CA ALA A 140 -12.08 -3.77 17.01
C ALA A 140 -11.59 -4.72 15.91
N PHE A 141 -11.86 -6.02 16.09
CA PHE A 141 -11.63 -7.02 15.04
C PHE A 141 -12.62 -6.81 13.90
N VAL A 142 -12.12 -6.81 12.66
CA VAL A 142 -12.89 -6.59 11.42
C VAL A 142 -12.77 -7.83 10.54
#